data_AF-A0A248TJ10-F1
#
_entry.id   AF-A0A248TJ10-F1
#
_cell.length_a   1.000
_cell.length_b   1.000
_cell.length_c   1.000
_cell.angle_alpha   90.00
_cell.angle_beta   90.00
_cell.angle_gamma   90.00
#
_symmetry.space_group_name_H-M   'P 1'
#
loop_
_entity.id
_entity.type
_entity.pdbx_description
1 polymer ?
#
loop_
_entity_poly.entity_id
_entity_poly.type
_entity_poly.pdbx_seq_one_letter_code
_entity_poly.pdbx_strand_id
1 'polypeptide(L)' 'MKKFIIFLLSFIVLIYVFEIGSGLILTLIYTPEITFGTTQSQTVEFGSIANPFPYLFALLAGCIAYFLSQRLYHAK' A
#
# COMPACT_ATOMS: atom_id res chain seq x y z
N MET A 1 1.44 20.21 -16.52
CA MET A 1 0.43 19.61 -15.62
C MET A 1 -0.25 18.36 -16.19
N LYS A 2 -0.73 18.33 -17.45
CA LYS A 2 -1.44 17.16 -18.01
C LYS A 2 -0.67 15.82 -17.96
N LYS A 3 0.62 15.84 -18.32
CA LYS A 3 1.48 14.63 -18.32
C LYS A 3 1.72 14.05 -16.93
N PHE A 4 1.83 14.92 -15.92
CA PHE A 4 1.95 14.52 -14.51
C PHE A 4 0.68 13.82 -14.01
N ILE A 5 -0.48 14.39 -14.33
CA ILE A 5 -1.77 13.82 -13.92
C ILE A 5 -1.98 12.43 -14.54
N ILE A 6 -1.60 12.25 -15.81
CA ILE A 6 -1.70 10.96 -16.50
C ILE A 6 -0.76 9.92 -15.85
N PHE A 7 0.47 10.32 -15.51
CA PHE A 7 1.41 9.45 -14.79
C PHE A 7 0.86 9.06 -13.41
N LEU A 8 0.38 10.05 -12.63
CA LEU A 8 -0.15 9.80 -11.30
C LEU A 8 -1.37 8.87 -11.34
N LEU A 9 -2.27 9.07 -12.30
CA LEU A 9 -3.42 8.20 -12.51
C LEU A 9 -2.99 6.76 -12.83
N SER A 10 -1.99 6.57 -13.71
CA SER A 10 -1.45 5.25 -14.03
C SER A 10 -0.80 4.57 -12.81
N PHE A 11 -0.14 5.36 -11.95
CA PHE A 11 0.50 4.87 -10.75
C PHE A 11 -0.51 4.43 -9.68
N ILE A 12 -1.62 5.17 -9.54
CA ILE A 12 -2.73 4.78 -8.65
C ILE A 12 -3.33 3.44 -9.09
N VAL A 13 -3.59 3.26 -10.39
CA VAL A 13 -4.11 1.99 -10.92
C VAL A 13 -3.14 0.84 -10.65
N LEU A 14 -1.84 1.06 -10.87
CA LEU A 14 -0.80 0.08 -10.58
C LEU A 14 -0.81 -0.35 -9.11
N ILE A 15 -0.85 0.62 -8.18
CA ILE A 15 -0.89 0.34 -6.74
C ILE A 15 -2.15 -0.45 -6.37
N TYR A 16 -3.31 -0.07 -6.90
CA TYR A 16 -4.56 -0.79 -6.62
C TYR A 16 -4.49 -2.25 -7.05
N VAL A 17 -3.96 -2.52 -8.24
CA VAL A 17 -3.78 -3.89 -8.72
C VAL A 17 -2.81 -4.66 -7.83
N PHE A 18 -1.72 -4.01 -7.39
CA PHE A 18 -0.74 -4.62 -6.51
C PHE A 18 -1.30 -4.92 -5.11
N GLU A 19 -2.05 -4.00 -4.51
CA GLU A 19 -2.72 -4.17 -3.21
C GLU A 19 -3.75 -5.30 -3.24
N ILE A 20 -4.58 -5.36 -4.27
CA ILE A 20 -5.56 -6.45 -4.42
C ILE A 20 -4.81 -7.79 -4.61
N GLY A 21 -3.80 -7.81 -5.49
CA GLY A 21 -3.02 -9.01 -5.75
C GLY A 21 -2.29 -9.53 -4.50
N SER A 22 -1.60 -8.65 -3.78
CA SER A 22 -0.88 -9.01 -2.55
C SER A 22 -1.84 -9.42 -1.43
N GLY A 23 -2.96 -8.72 -1.28
CA GLY A 23 -4.01 -9.06 -0.32
C GLY A 23 -4.63 -10.43 -0.58
N LEU A 24 -4.87 -10.77 -1.85
CA LEU A 24 -5.35 -12.11 -2.23
C LEU A 24 -4.33 -13.19 -1.90
N ILE A 25 -3.05 -12.98 -2.20
CA ILE A 25 -1.98 -13.91 -1.87
C ILE A 25 -1.89 -14.12 -0.36
N LEU A 26 -1.93 -13.03 0.43
CA LEU A 26 -1.95 -13.11 1.88
C LEU A 26 -3.15 -13.92 2.37
N THR A 27 -4.34 -13.67 1.82
CA THR A 27 -5.56 -14.39 2.20
C THR A 27 -5.50 -15.89 1.87
N LEU A 28 -4.84 -16.26 0.77
CA LEU A 28 -4.66 -17.67 0.40
C LEU A 28 -3.69 -18.41 1.33
N ILE A 29 -2.68 -17.72 1.87
CA ILE A 29 -1.66 -18.31 2.75
C ILE A 29 -2.08 -18.19 4.22
N TYR A 30 -2.94 -17.24 4.55
CA TYR A 30 -3.37 -16.96 5.91
C TYR A 30 -4.49 -17.93 6.35
N THR A 31 -4.17 -18.79 7.32
CA THR A 31 -5.17 -19.60 8.01
C THR A 31 -5.61 -18.85 9.27
N PRO A 32 -6.89 -18.45 9.40
CA PRO A 32 -7.35 -17.76 10.60
C PRO A 32 -7.40 -18.73 11.78
N GLU A 33 -6.61 -18.47 12.80
CA GLU A 33 -6.66 -19.22 14.06
C GLU A 33 -7.86 -18.71 14.89
N ILE A 34 -8.98 -19.44 14.86
CA ILE A 34 -10.17 -19.09 15.64
C ILE A 34 -10.08 -19.78 17.00
N THR A 35 -9.41 -19.13 17.96
CA THR A 35 -9.33 -19.62 19.34
C THR A 35 -10.66 -19.36 20.06
N PHE A 36 -11.53 -20.37 20.12
CA PHE A 36 -12.72 -20.37 20.99
C PHE A 36 -12.31 -20.69 22.44
N GLY A 37 -11.62 -19.76 23.09
CA GLY A 37 -11.17 -19.89 24.48
C GLY A 37 -11.69 -18.75 25.34
N THR A 38 -12.78 -19.01 26.06
CA THR A 38 -13.20 -18.37 27.33
C THR A 38 -12.81 -16.90 27.55
N THR A 39 -13.75 -15.98 27.34
CA THR A 39 -13.82 -14.62 27.94
C THR A 39 -12.49 -14.07 28.45
N GLN A 40 -11.51 -13.94 27.56
CA GLN A 40 -10.29 -13.23 27.90
C GLN A 40 -10.64 -11.76 27.74
N SER A 41 -10.59 -11.02 28.85
CA SER A 41 -10.79 -9.56 28.88
C SER A 41 -9.98 -8.95 27.74
N GLN A 42 -10.63 -8.64 26.62
CA GLN A 42 -10.01 -8.07 25.44
C GLN A 42 -9.62 -6.64 25.81
N THR A 43 -8.42 -6.45 26.36
CA THR A 43 -7.80 -5.14 26.36
C THR A 43 -7.57 -4.80 24.89
N VAL A 44 -8.44 -3.95 24.37
CA VAL A 44 -8.35 -3.44 23.00
C VAL A 44 -7.05 -2.64 22.93
N GLU A 45 -5.99 -3.25 22.41
CA GLU A 45 -4.75 -2.52 22.15
C GLU A 45 -4.98 -1.57 20.97
N PHE A 46 -5.47 -0.38 21.26
CA PHE A 46 -5.45 0.76 20.35
C PHE A 46 -4.01 1.30 20.27
N GLY A 47 -3.06 0.52 19.73
CA GLY A 47 -1.65 0.90 19.90
C GLY A 47 -0.66 0.42 18.86
N SER A 48 -0.72 -0.83 18.41
CA SER A 48 0.32 -1.36 17.52
C SER A 48 -0.01 -1.15 16.04
N ILE A 49 -0.16 0.11 15.63
CA ILE A 49 -0.15 0.45 14.19
C ILE A 49 1.32 0.53 13.77
N ALA A 50 1.90 -0.59 13.35
CA ALA A 50 3.29 -0.66 12.90
C ALA A 50 3.60 0.30 11.73
N ASN A 51 2.58 0.77 11.01
CA ASN A 51 2.72 1.83 10.02
C ASN A 51 1.45 2.71 9.95
N PRO A 52 1.38 3.85 10.65
CA PRO A 52 0.16 4.65 10.75
C PRO A 52 -0.26 5.35 9.46
N PHE A 53 0.61 5.43 8.45
CA PHE A 53 0.33 6.19 7.23
C PHE A 53 0.79 5.47 5.93
N PRO A 54 0.24 4.29 5.61
CA PRO A 54 0.63 3.53 4.41
C PRO A 54 0.44 4.33 3.12
N TYR A 55 -0.62 5.14 3.05
CA TYR A 55 -0.90 6.00 1.89
C TYR A 55 0.10 7.16 1.73
N LEU A 56 0.71 7.63 2.82
CA LEU A 56 1.70 8.70 2.78
C LEU A 56 3.00 8.22 2.14
N PHE A 57 3.41 6.98 2.46
CA PHE A 57 4.54 6.32 1.79
C PHE A 57 4.26 6.04 0.31
N ALA A 58 3.04 5.62 -0.03
CA ALA A 58 2.63 5.44 -1.43
C ALA A 58 2.70 6.77 -2.22
N LEU A 59 2.29 7.88 -1.61
CA LEU A 59 2.39 9.21 -2.22
C LEU A 59 3.86 9.63 -2.41
N LEU A 60 4.72 9.40 -1.42
CA LEU A 60 6.15 9.67 -1.52
C LEU A 60 6.82 8.83 -2.63
N ALA A 61 6.48 7.54 -2.72
CA ALA A 61 6.94 6.65 -3.78
C ALA A 61 6.49 7.15 -5.16
N GLY A 62 5.25 7.62 -5.30
CA GLY A 62 4.74 8.21 -6.54
C GLY A 62 5.49 9.48 -6.95
N CYS A 63 5.82 10.35 -5.99
CA CYS A 63 6.63 11.55 -6.23
C CYS A 63 8.05 11.20 -6.72
N ILE A 64 8.70 10.22 -6.08
CA ILE A 64 10.02 9.73 -6.49
C ILE A 64 9.97 9.10 -7.88
N ALA A 65 8.96 8.26 -8.15
CA ALA A 65 8.79 7.60 -9.44
C ALA A 65 8.59 8.62 -10.58
N TYR A 66 7.84 9.71 -10.33
CA TYR A 66 7.68 10.77 -11.31
C TYR A 66 8.98 11.54 -11.55
N PHE A 67 9.71 11.88 -10.48
CA PHE A 67 11.00 12.54 -10.60
C PHE A 67 12.03 11.68 -11.37
N LEU A 68 12.04 10.37 -11.09
CA LEU A 68 12.87 9.41 -11.80
C LEU A 68 12.47 9.27 -13.27
N SER A 69 11.17 9.24 -13.56
CA SER A 69 10.64 9.22 -14.94
C SER A 69 11.08 10.45 -15.73
N GLN A 70 11.05 11.65 -15.13
CA GLN A 70 11.54 12.87 -15.77
C GLN A 70 13.05 12.81 -16.03
N ARG A 71 13.84 12.33 -15.06
CA ARG A 71 15.30 12.26 -15.21
C ARG A 71 15.72 11.26 -16.28
N LEU A 72 15.03 10.12 -16.39
CA LEU A 72 15.27 9.11 -17.43
C LEU A 72 14.85 9.59 -18.83
N TYR A 73 13.77 10.38 -18.95
CA TYR A 73 13.33 10.92 -20.23
C TYR A 73 14.20 12.07 -20.76
N HIS A 74 14.90 12.81 -19.89
CA HIS A 74 15.81 13.89 -20.27
C HIS A 74 17.25 13.42 -20.50
N ALA A 75 17.56 12.16 -20.17
CA ALA A 75 18.86 11.52 -20.40
C ALA A 75 18.94 10.82 -21.78
N LYS A 76 17.98 11.07 -22.67
CA LYS A 76 17.93 10.60 -24.04
C LYS A 76 17.86 11.80 -24.99
#